data_AF-A0AAV9ZT49-F1
#
_entry.id   AF-A0AAV9ZT49-F1
#
_cell.length_a   1.000
_cell.length_b   1.000
_cell.length_c   1.000
_cell.angle_alpha   90.00
_cell.angle_beta   90.00
_cell.angle_gamma   90.00
#
_symmetry.space_group_name_H-M   'P 1'
#
loop_
_entity.id
_entity.type
_entity.pdbx_description
1 polymer ?
#
loop_
_entity_poly.entity_id
_entity_poly.type
_entity_poly.pdbx_seq_one_letter_code
_entity_poly.pdbx_strand_id
1 'polypeptide(L)'
;MAAVDNTSKIHNCIGQGKTLATAPADVKKYLRELFALPQALEATLLPSPYISIAELLNFRLPFQNASSNVASSSEFLSTAAPDPVDRNFVSRLQLLNIPDTKTINRLVTCSRQSALDGARSLIYRHIGGSVTRFPLYTLTFWAAQKNISKINPSRAELANHTGLLLASLPWGLPKCGLSNSDPFHTLWRFLGPNWLTDSQMGDMLELLRHVIITGTDLVKNTRPSGTVLVRKILDAYRVPDRDCAWVRDIGDDLVHNHGVLITAVHLGPVTNEPHWVAVVFDCRDKPTIRFGDSLGAPIPVELLTALTWWLSEHSPNEAAYAKLPIAPQDDGHSCGLLVANALVHFVDDSITLDAPMLAVNLRLESFNRIATWGLEEVCFISFLTFRVC
;
A
#
# COMPACT_ATOMS: atom_id res chain seq x y z
N MET A 1 35.48 10.93 44.76
CA MET A 1 34.29 10.05 44.67
C MET A 1 34.72 8.77 43.97
N ALA A 2 34.71 7.64 44.66
CA ALA A 2 35.10 6.35 44.09
C ALA A 2 34.06 5.91 43.07
N ALA A 3 34.46 5.75 41.80
CA ALA A 3 33.68 4.98 40.84
C ALA A 3 33.67 3.53 41.33
N VAL A 4 32.61 3.17 42.06
CA VAL A 4 32.38 1.79 42.49
C VAL A 4 32.40 0.91 41.23
N ASP A 5 33.18 -0.17 41.28
CA ASP A 5 33.38 -1.14 40.22
C ASP A 5 32.06 -1.84 39.83
N ASN A 6 31.25 -1.15 39.00
CA ASN A 6 29.96 -1.62 38.51
C ASN A 6 30.09 -2.90 37.67
N THR A 7 31.27 -3.16 37.12
CA THR A 7 31.60 -4.37 36.36
C THR A 7 31.43 -5.63 37.21
N SER A 8 31.86 -5.62 38.47
CA SER A 8 31.69 -6.75 39.40
C SER A 8 30.21 -7.12 39.62
N LYS A 9 29.34 -6.12 39.81
CA LYS A 9 27.90 -6.35 40.01
C LYS A 9 27.21 -6.94 38.78
N ILE A 10 27.62 -6.50 37.59
CA ILE A 10 27.09 -7.01 36.32
C ILE A 10 27.50 -8.48 36.14
N HIS A 11 28.79 -8.81 36.36
CA HIS A 11 29.28 -10.18 36.26
C HIS A 11 28.57 -11.13 37.23
N ASN A 12 28.25 -10.69 38.45
CA ASN A 12 27.52 -11.49 39.43
C ASN A 12 26.04 -11.75 39.08
N CYS A 13 25.51 -11.14 38.03
CA CYS A 13 24.13 -11.38 37.59
C CYS A 13 24.03 -12.25 36.33
N ILE A 14 25.08 -12.30 35.51
CA ILE A 14 25.08 -13.03 34.24
C ILE A 14 25.33 -14.52 34.50
N GLY A 15 24.47 -15.40 33.95
CA GLY A 15 24.57 -16.86 34.09
C GLY A 15 24.06 -17.44 35.41
N GLN A 16 23.43 -16.63 36.27
CA GLN A 16 22.96 -17.03 37.61
C GLN A 16 21.46 -17.39 37.66
N GLY A 17 20.85 -17.75 36.52
CA GLY A 17 19.44 -18.13 36.44
C GLY A 17 18.44 -16.99 36.75
N LYS A 18 18.87 -15.73 36.69
CA LYS A 18 18.00 -14.57 36.89
C LYS A 18 17.13 -14.32 35.66
N THR A 19 15.93 -13.80 35.87
CA THR A 19 15.06 -13.39 34.77
C THR A 19 15.24 -11.90 34.45
N LEU A 20 15.02 -11.51 33.20
CA LEU A 20 15.12 -10.13 32.76
C LEU A 20 14.18 -9.21 33.56
N ALA A 21 13.03 -9.73 34.00
CA ALA A 21 12.09 -9.00 34.84
C ALA A 21 12.71 -8.59 36.20
N THR A 22 13.41 -9.52 36.85
CA THR A 22 14.02 -9.33 38.18
C THR A 22 15.43 -8.77 38.14
N ALA A 23 16.02 -8.61 36.94
CA ALA A 23 17.36 -8.05 36.79
C ALA A 23 17.45 -6.60 37.30
N PRO A 24 18.55 -6.22 38.00
CA PRO A 24 18.81 -4.85 38.43
C PRO A 24 18.82 -3.84 37.27
N ALA A 25 18.53 -2.57 37.56
CA ALA A 25 18.49 -1.50 36.56
C ALA A 25 19.81 -1.34 35.79
N ASP A 26 20.96 -1.44 36.47
CA ASP A 26 22.28 -1.35 35.85
C ASP A 26 22.55 -2.50 34.88
N VAL A 27 22.09 -3.71 35.21
CA VAL A 27 22.18 -4.87 34.32
C VAL A 27 21.28 -4.67 33.09
N LYS A 28 20.04 -4.18 33.27
CA LYS A 28 19.15 -3.85 32.16
C LYS A 28 19.74 -2.75 31.27
N LYS A 29 20.44 -1.76 31.83
CA LYS A 29 21.15 -0.71 31.08
C LYS A 29 22.29 -1.32 30.28
N TYR A 30 23.14 -2.12 30.90
CA TYR A 30 24.24 -2.82 30.22
C TYR A 30 23.74 -3.71 29.07
N LEU A 31 22.67 -4.48 29.30
CA LEU A 31 22.05 -5.28 28.24
C LEU A 31 21.55 -4.41 27.09
N ARG A 32 20.94 -3.24 27.35
CA ARG A 32 20.55 -2.31 26.27
C ARG A 32 21.77 -1.84 25.46
N GLU A 33 22.87 -1.53 26.13
CA GLU A 33 24.13 -1.10 25.48
C GLU A 33 24.74 -2.20 24.61
N LEU A 34 24.68 -3.47 25.03
CA LEU A 34 25.17 -4.61 24.22
C LEU A 34 24.44 -4.78 22.87
N PHE A 35 23.16 -4.39 22.82
CA PHE A 35 22.35 -4.44 21.61
C PHE A 35 22.31 -3.09 20.86
N ALA A 36 22.88 -2.02 21.41
CA ALA A 36 22.94 -0.73 20.73
C ALA A 36 23.90 -0.82 19.54
N LEU A 37 23.42 -0.46 18.35
CA LEU A 37 24.26 -0.38 17.16
C LEU A 37 25.21 0.82 17.32
N PRO A 38 26.54 0.64 17.21
CA PRO A 38 27.46 1.77 17.31
C PRO A 38 27.16 2.83 16.24
N GLN A 39 27.11 4.11 16.63
CA GLN A 39 26.73 5.21 15.74
C GLN A 39 27.55 5.28 14.44
N ALA A 40 28.85 4.98 14.52
CA ALA A 40 29.73 4.92 13.36
C ALA A 40 29.33 3.82 12.35
N LEU A 41 28.79 2.70 12.84
CA LEU A 41 28.29 1.62 12.01
C LEU A 41 26.87 1.88 11.51
N GLU A 42 26.03 2.53 12.32
CA GLU A 42 24.65 2.85 11.96
C GLU A 42 24.57 3.64 10.64
N ALA A 43 25.36 4.72 10.51
CA ALA A 43 25.39 5.54 9.29
C ALA A 43 25.88 4.79 8.04
N THR A 44 26.57 3.65 8.21
CA THR A 44 27.11 2.85 7.10
C THR A 44 26.23 1.64 6.77
N LEU A 45 25.58 1.07 7.79
CA LEU A 45 24.77 -0.15 7.67
C LEU A 45 23.30 0.12 7.41
N LEU A 46 22.78 1.26 7.88
CA LEU A 46 21.39 1.65 7.69
C LEU A 46 21.32 2.92 6.83
N PRO A 47 20.37 3.00 5.89
CA PRO A 47 20.14 4.23 5.16
C PRO A 47 19.71 5.34 6.13
N SER A 48 20.30 6.53 5.98
CA SER A 48 19.86 7.71 6.73
C SER A 48 18.40 8.02 6.36
N PRO A 49 17.55 8.43 7.32
CA PRO A 49 16.16 8.81 7.02
C PRO A 49 16.05 10.05 6.12
N TYR A 50 17.18 10.73 5.84
CA TYR A 50 17.25 11.93 5.02
C TYR A 50 17.80 11.69 3.61
N ILE A 51 18.19 10.46 3.24
CA ILE A 51 18.60 10.18 1.86
C ILE A 51 17.37 10.16 0.93
N SER A 52 17.59 10.50 -0.33
CA SER A 52 16.55 10.40 -1.36
C SER A 52 16.11 8.95 -1.60
N ILE A 53 14.94 8.77 -2.21
CA ILE A 53 14.46 7.42 -2.60
C ILE A 53 15.48 6.76 -3.54
N ALA A 54 16.03 7.48 -4.51
CA ALA A 54 17.05 6.95 -5.42
C ALA A 54 18.31 6.46 -4.68
N GLU A 55 18.78 7.21 -3.68
CA GLU A 55 19.91 6.78 -2.85
C GLU A 55 19.54 5.56 -1.99
N LEU A 56 18.32 5.51 -1.45
CA LEU A 56 17.82 4.35 -0.72
C LEU A 56 17.77 3.08 -1.59
N LEU A 57 17.38 3.20 -2.86
CA LEU A 57 17.37 2.07 -3.82
C LEU A 57 18.78 1.58 -4.15
N ASN A 58 19.75 2.48 -4.19
CA ASN A 58 21.16 2.14 -4.40
C ASN A 58 21.87 1.71 -3.11
N PHE A 59 21.22 1.87 -1.95
CA PHE A 59 21.77 1.47 -0.66
C PHE A 59 21.82 -0.06 -0.58
N ARG A 60 23.01 -0.60 -0.33
CA ARG A 60 23.20 -2.06 -0.26
C ARG A 60 22.59 -2.61 1.03
N LEU A 61 21.56 -3.42 0.85
CA LEU A 61 20.77 -4.05 1.90
C LEU A 61 20.95 -5.57 1.80
N PRO A 62 21.21 -6.29 2.91
CA PRO A 62 21.34 -7.74 2.86
C PRO A 62 20.02 -8.42 2.49
N PHE A 63 20.11 -9.53 1.77
CA PHE A 63 18.95 -10.32 1.35
C PHE A 63 18.33 -11.07 2.54
N GLN A 64 17.01 -11.14 2.59
CA GLN A 64 16.29 -11.92 3.60
C GLN A 64 15.96 -13.32 3.06
N ASN A 65 16.33 -14.36 3.80
CA ASN A 65 16.02 -15.74 3.40
C ASN A 65 14.51 -16.01 3.48
N ALA A 66 13.94 -16.62 2.43
CA ALA A 66 12.50 -16.89 2.32
C ALA A 66 11.99 -17.92 3.36
N SER A 67 12.82 -18.90 3.73
CA SER A 67 12.56 -19.75 4.89
C SER A 67 13.88 -20.28 5.45
N SER A 68 13.97 -20.31 6.78
CA SER A 68 15.05 -20.98 7.49
C SER A 68 14.43 -22.11 8.31
N ASN A 69 14.82 -23.35 8.02
CA ASN A 69 14.42 -24.54 8.81
C ASN A 69 15.08 -24.59 10.20
N VAL A 70 15.66 -23.50 10.69
CA VAL A 70 16.40 -23.50 11.96
C VAL A 70 15.42 -23.60 13.14
N ALA A 71 15.55 -24.71 13.87
CA ALA A 71 14.60 -25.15 14.87
C ALA A 71 14.57 -24.24 16.11
N SER A 72 15.73 -23.80 16.63
CA SER A 72 15.81 -23.07 17.90
C SER A 72 16.59 -21.75 17.86
N SER A 73 16.15 -20.75 18.63
CA SER A 73 16.90 -19.51 18.87
C SER A 73 18.26 -19.74 19.52
N SER A 74 18.41 -20.81 20.30
CA SER A 74 19.68 -21.15 20.97
C SER A 74 20.80 -21.48 19.99
N GLU A 75 20.47 -21.84 18.75
CA GLU A 75 21.45 -22.13 17.72
C GLU A 75 22.14 -20.87 17.15
N PHE A 76 21.50 -19.71 17.31
CA PHE A 76 22.03 -18.42 16.86
C PHE A 76 22.83 -17.70 17.94
N LEU A 77 22.75 -18.09 19.20
CA LEU A 77 23.37 -17.36 20.30
C LEU A 77 24.49 -18.21 20.92
N SER A 78 25.64 -17.59 21.18
CA SER A 78 26.82 -18.27 21.70
C SER A 78 27.33 -17.61 22.96
N THR A 79 27.82 -18.43 23.90
CA THR A 79 28.53 -17.96 25.10
C THR A 79 29.97 -17.52 24.80
N ALA A 80 30.50 -17.86 23.63
CA ALA A 80 31.81 -17.39 23.19
C ALA A 80 31.78 -15.89 22.82
N ALA A 81 32.91 -15.21 22.98
CA ALA A 81 33.07 -13.83 22.56
C ALA A 81 32.88 -13.67 21.03
N PRO A 82 32.43 -12.49 20.55
CA PRO A 82 32.39 -12.23 19.12
C PRO A 82 33.80 -12.21 18.54
N ASP A 83 33.90 -12.57 17.26
CA ASP A 83 35.17 -12.44 16.54
C ASP A 83 35.55 -10.95 16.44
N PRO A 84 36.85 -10.62 16.34
CA PRO A 84 37.29 -9.22 16.21
C PRO A 84 36.63 -8.51 15.03
N VAL A 85 36.19 -7.26 15.27
CA VAL A 85 35.64 -6.39 14.22
C VAL A 85 36.80 -5.95 13.33
N ASP A 86 36.90 -6.56 12.14
CA ASP A 86 37.90 -6.24 11.14
C ASP A 86 37.38 -5.25 10.08
N ARG A 87 38.24 -4.86 9.14
CA ARG A 87 37.89 -3.92 8.05
C ARG A 87 36.78 -4.46 7.13
N ASN A 88 36.58 -5.78 7.10
CA ASN A 88 35.57 -6.43 6.26
C ASN A 88 34.24 -6.66 7.00
N PHE A 89 34.14 -6.28 8.27
CA PHE A 89 32.97 -6.52 9.10
C PHE A 89 31.69 -5.93 8.51
N VAL A 90 31.74 -4.66 8.08
CA VAL A 90 30.60 -3.96 7.47
C VAL A 90 30.16 -4.65 6.18
N SER A 91 31.10 -4.95 5.28
CA SER A 91 30.80 -5.63 4.02
C SER A 91 30.21 -7.02 4.26
N ARG A 92 30.68 -7.76 5.28
CA ARG A 92 30.06 -9.03 5.67
C ARG A 92 28.61 -8.83 6.11
N LEU A 93 28.31 -7.87 6.97
CA LEU A 93 26.92 -7.61 7.40
C LEU A 93 25.99 -7.19 6.25
N GLN A 94 26.51 -6.48 5.25
CA GLN A 94 25.73 -6.06 4.07
C GLN A 94 25.53 -7.17 3.05
N LEU A 95 26.45 -8.14 2.95
CA LEU A 95 26.42 -9.21 1.95
C LEU A 95 25.81 -10.52 2.45
N LEU A 96 25.90 -10.78 3.75
CA LEU A 96 25.37 -12.02 4.32
C LEU A 96 23.84 -11.93 4.44
N ASN A 97 23.16 -12.98 3.98
CA ASN A 97 21.72 -13.06 4.11
C ASN A 97 21.30 -12.97 5.58
N ILE A 98 20.12 -12.40 5.85
CA ILE A 98 19.52 -12.36 7.19
C ILE A 98 18.43 -13.44 7.33
N PRO A 99 18.12 -13.89 8.56
CA PRO A 99 17.04 -14.85 8.78
C PRO A 99 15.66 -14.30 8.39
N ASP A 100 14.69 -15.20 8.26
CA ASP A 100 13.30 -14.83 8.01
C ASP A 100 12.72 -13.99 9.16
N THR A 101 11.61 -13.30 8.89
CA THR A 101 10.97 -12.37 9.84
C THR A 101 10.55 -13.05 11.15
N LYS A 102 10.07 -14.30 11.09
CA LYS A 102 9.64 -15.04 12.28
C LYS A 102 10.83 -15.36 13.16
N THR A 103 11.95 -15.77 12.56
CA THR A 103 13.22 -16.02 13.26
C THR A 103 13.77 -14.75 13.89
N ILE A 104 13.85 -13.63 13.16
CA ILE A 104 14.32 -12.34 13.71
C ILE A 104 13.46 -11.92 14.90
N ASN A 105 12.13 -11.98 14.79
CA ASN A 105 11.23 -11.63 15.88
C ASN A 105 11.47 -12.50 17.12
N ARG A 106 11.60 -13.82 16.93
CA ARG A 106 11.86 -14.76 18.02
C ARG A 106 13.19 -14.43 18.72
N LEU A 107 14.23 -14.16 17.95
CA LEU A 107 15.55 -13.77 18.46
C LEU A 107 15.47 -12.45 19.23
N VAL A 108 14.84 -11.41 18.68
CA VAL A 108 14.67 -10.12 19.37
C VAL A 108 13.99 -10.32 20.73
N THR A 109 12.93 -11.12 20.78
CA THR A 109 12.20 -11.41 22.02
C THR A 109 13.04 -12.13 23.08
N CYS A 110 13.84 -13.14 22.70
CA CYS A 110 14.60 -13.93 23.68
C CYS A 110 16.03 -13.42 23.95
N SER A 111 16.61 -12.63 23.05
CA SER A 111 18.04 -12.27 23.03
C SER A 111 18.55 -11.63 24.32
N ARG A 112 17.77 -10.74 24.95
CA ARG A 112 18.16 -10.09 26.21
C ARG A 112 18.20 -11.07 27.38
N GLN A 113 17.27 -12.02 27.44
CA GLN A 113 17.31 -13.08 28.43
C GLN A 113 18.50 -14.00 28.17
N SER A 114 18.71 -14.42 26.93
CA SER A 114 19.87 -15.25 26.59
C SER A 114 21.22 -14.56 26.87
N ALA A 115 21.31 -13.24 26.68
CA ALA A 115 22.49 -12.46 27.07
C ALA A 115 22.69 -12.41 28.59
N LEU A 116 21.59 -12.29 29.36
CA LEU A 116 21.60 -12.45 30.81
C LEU A 116 22.03 -13.86 31.24
N ASP A 117 21.70 -14.89 30.44
CA ASP A 117 22.09 -16.28 30.67
C ASP A 117 23.53 -16.59 30.21
N GLY A 118 24.26 -15.59 29.70
CA GLY A 118 25.67 -15.71 29.34
C GLY A 118 25.98 -15.74 27.84
N ALA A 119 24.99 -15.55 26.96
CA ALA A 119 25.27 -15.34 25.54
C ALA A 119 26.03 -14.01 25.32
N ARG A 120 27.10 -14.08 24.54
CA ARG A 120 28.02 -12.96 24.26
C ARG A 120 28.10 -12.61 22.78
N SER A 121 27.68 -13.51 21.89
CA SER A 121 27.73 -13.30 20.45
C SER A 121 26.59 -14.01 19.71
N LEU A 122 26.42 -13.63 18.44
CA LEU A 122 25.45 -14.14 17.48
C LEU A 122 26.17 -14.96 16.39
N ILE A 123 25.69 -16.16 16.08
CA ILE A 123 26.22 -17.05 15.05
C ILE A 123 25.29 -17.01 13.83
N TYR A 124 25.86 -16.83 12.64
CA TYR A 124 25.15 -16.96 11.36
C TYR A 124 25.04 -18.43 10.94
N ARG A 125 24.23 -19.20 11.67
CA ARG A 125 24.13 -20.66 11.45
C ARG A 125 23.41 -21.03 10.15
N HIS A 126 22.66 -20.10 9.56
CA HIS A 126 21.91 -20.30 8.33
C HIS A 126 22.77 -20.15 7.05
N ILE A 127 24.05 -19.79 7.18
CA ILE A 127 25.00 -19.72 6.06
C ILE A 127 26.02 -20.84 6.32
N GLY A 128 26.01 -21.88 5.50
CA GLY A 128 26.94 -23.00 5.67
C GLY A 128 28.40 -22.53 5.64
N GLY A 129 29.26 -23.09 6.50
CA GLY A 129 30.69 -22.74 6.55
C GLY A 129 31.26 -22.61 7.95
N SER A 130 32.36 -21.87 8.06
CA SER A 130 33.04 -21.59 9.34
C SER A 130 32.16 -20.76 10.28
N VAL A 131 32.08 -21.19 11.54
CA VAL A 131 31.30 -20.52 12.60
C VAL A 131 31.89 -19.12 12.86
N THR A 132 31.30 -18.10 12.25
CA THR A 132 31.61 -16.70 12.52
C THR A 132 30.70 -16.17 13.60
N ARG A 133 31.27 -15.47 14.59
CA ARG A 133 30.58 -14.90 15.74
C ARG A 133 30.53 -13.39 15.62
N PHE A 134 29.32 -12.85 15.56
CA PHE A 134 29.06 -11.43 15.45
C PHE A 134 28.66 -10.83 16.81
N PRO A 135 28.90 -9.54 17.05
CA PRO A 135 28.37 -8.84 18.21
C PRO A 135 26.84 -8.89 18.27
N LEU A 136 26.28 -8.84 19.48
CA LEU A 136 24.83 -8.93 19.73
C LEU A 136 24.02 -7.80 19.08
N TYR A 137 24.59 -6.60 18.90
CA TYR A 137 23.95 -5.49 18.18
C TYR A 137 23.61 -5.83 16.71
N THR A 138 24.18 -6.88 16.14
CA THR A 138 23.84 -7.36 14.79
C THR A 138 22.35 -7.72 14.69
N LEU A 139 21.74 -8.16 15.80
CA LEU A 139 20.30 -8.41 15.86
C LEU A 139 19.47 -7.13 15.73
N THR A 140 19.96 -6.01 16.26
CA THR A 140 19.33 -4.69 16.10
C THR A 140 19.40 -4.24 14.65
N PHE A 141 20.54 -4.45 13.99
CA PHE A 141 20.68 -4.24 12.56
C PHE A 141 19.67 -5.08 11.75
N TRP A 142 19.55 -6.39 12.02
CA TRP A 142 18.56 -7.25 11.35
C TRP A 142 17.12 -6.79 11.58
N ALA A 143 16.79 -6.35 12.81
CA ALA A 143 15.46 -5.87 13.14
C ALA A 143 15.11 -4.56 12.41
N ALA A 144 16.07 -3.63 12.31
CA ALA A 144 15.92 -2.40 11.52
C ALA A 144 15.77 -2.73 10.03
N GLN A 145 16.62 -3.63 9.53
CA GLN A 145 16.62 -4.07 8.14
C GLN A 145 15.29 -4.69 7.71
N LYS A 146 14.70 -5.53 8.57
CA LYS A 146 13.37 -6.11 8.36
C LYS A 146 12.30 -5.03 8.12
N ASN A 147 12.40 -3.87 8.76
CA ASN A 147 11.43 -2.80 8.54
C ASN A 147 11.65 -2.11 7.19
N ILE A 148 12.88 -2.05 6.71
CA ILE A 148 13.25 -1.50 5.40
C ILE A 148 12.89 -2.48 4.29
N SER A 149 13.07 -3.80 4.47
CA SER A 149 12.73 -4.82 3.47
C SER A 149 11.23 -4.97 3.22
N LYS A 150 10.36 -4.37 4.07
CA LYS A 150 8.93 -4.20 3.77
C LYS A 150 8.67 -3.22 2.62
N ILE A 151 9.68 -2.46 2.19
CA ILE A 151 9.62 -1.68 0.95
C ILE A 151 9.66 -2.71 -0.18
N ASN A 152 8.47 -3.09 -0.66
CA ASN A 152 8.29 -4.00 -1.78
C ASN A 152 9.12 -3.51 -2.98
N PRO A 153 9.94 -4.34 -3.65
CA PRO A 153 10.66 -3.96 -4.88
C PRO A 153 9.77 -3.29 -5.93
N SER A 154 8.50 -3.72 -6.04
CA SER A 154 7.50 -3.06 -6.87
C SER A 154 7.18 -1.63 -6.41
N ARG A 155 7.13 -1.37 -5.10
CA ARG A 155 6.94 -0.01 -4.55
C ARG A 155 8.12 0.89 -4.88
N ALA A 156 9.32 0.36 -4.75
CA ALA A 156 10.56 1.05 -5.09
C ALA A 156 10.58 1.48 -6.57
N GLU A 157 10.24 0.56 -7.47
CA GLU A 157 10.11 0.83 -8.90
C GLU A 157 9.03 1.87 -9.20
N LEU A 158 7.83 1.70 -8.61
CA LEU A 158 6.74 2.66 -8.72
C LEU A 158 7.17 4.06 -8.27
N ALA A 159 7.87 4.17 -7.14
CA ALA A 159 8.34 5.46 -6.60
C ALA A 159 9.44 6.10 -7.48
N ASN A 160 10.34 5.30 -8.05
CA ASN A 160 11.33 5.80 -9.01
C ASN A 160 10.64 6.35 -10.27
N HIS A 161 9.67 5.60 -10.81
CA HIS A 161 8.88 6.05 -11.97
C HIS A 161 8.07 7.32 -11.65
N THR A 162 7.47 7.39 -10.46
CA THR A 162 6.81 8.61 -9.96
C THR A 162 7.77 9.80 -9.94
N GLY A 163 9.01 9.61 -9.47
CA GLY A 163 10.03 10.65 -9.45
C GLY A 163 10.38 11.18 -10.86
N LEU A 164 10.54 10.28 -11.83
CA LEU A 164 10.79 10.65 -13.23
C LEU A 164 9.61 11.43 -13.84
N LEU A 165 8.38 11.01 -13.56
CA LEU A 165 7.17 11.68 -14.02
C LEU A 165 7.03 13.07 -13.39
N LEU A 166 7.24 13.21 -12.08
CA LEU A 166 7.22 14.51 -11.40
C LEU A 166 8.23 15.50 -12.00
N ALA A 167 9.38 15.03 -12.46
CA ALA A 167 10.38 15.87 -13.13
C ALA A 167 9.97 16.28 -14.56
N SER A 168 9.04 15.56 -15.18
CA SER A 168 8.65 15.72 -16.59
C SER A 168 7.29 16.41 -16.77
N LEU A 169 6.41 16.37 -15.77
CA LEU A 169 5.04 16.86 -15.87
C LEU A 169 4.94 18.39 -15.91
N PRO A 170 4.13 18.97 -16.81
CA PRO A 170 3.90 20.42 -16.84
C PRO A 170 2.86 20.81 -15.77
N TRP A 171 3.34 21.12 -14.56
CA TRP A 171 2.53 21.31 -13.34
C TRP A 171 1.25 22.16 -13.49
N GLY A 172 1.30 23.24 -14.29
CA GLY A 172 0.22 24.20 -14.46
C GLY A 172 -0.69 23.95 -15.66
N LEU A 173 -0.38 22.98 -16.52
CA LEU A 173 -1.19 22.70 -17.70
C LEU A 173 -2.35 21.75 -17.36
N PRO A 174 -3.50 21.89 -18.03
CA PRO A 174 -4.59 20.93 -17.96
C PRO A 174 -4.12 19.52 -18.31
N LYS A 175 -4.65 18.51 -17.62
CA LYS A 175 -4.52 17.12 -18.05
C LYS A 175 -5.22 16.95 -19.41
N CYS A 176 -4.56 16.31 -20.36
CA CYS A 176 -5.12 16.00 -21.68
C CYS A 176 -5.64 14.56 -21.71
N GLY A 177 -6.67 14.30 -22.54
CA GLY A 177 -7.25 12.96 -22.70
C GLY A 177 -7.99 12.43 -21.47
N LEU A 178 -8.36 13.29 -20.51
CA LEU A 178 -9.20 12.95 -19.37
C LEU A 178 -10.45 13.81 -19.37
N SER A 179 -11.53 13.33 -18.73
CA SER A 179 -12.83 13.99 -18.74
C SER A 179 -12.88 15.30 -17.94
N ASN A 180 -11.92 15.55 -17.04
CA ASN A 180 -11.75 16.84 -16.37
C ASN A 180 -10.52 17.59 -16.92
N SER A 181 -10.61 18.93 -16.92
CA SER A 181 -9.55 19.85 -17.36
C SER A 181 -8.68 20.35 -16.21
N ASP A 182 -8.72 19.67 -15.06
CA ASP A 182 -7.92 20.08 -13.90
C ASP A 182 -6.42 19.96 -14.22
N PRO A 183 -5.58 20.86 -13.70
CA PRO A 183 -4.15 20.89 -14.00
C PRO A 183 -3.37 19.72 -13.40
N PHE A 184 -2.23 19.35 -13.98
CA PHE A 184 -1.41 18.22 -13.53
C PHE A 184 -1.00 18.28 -12.06
N HIS A 185 -0.80 19.47 -11.49
CA HIS A 185 -0.42 19.56 -10.08
C HIS A 185 -1.46 18.89 -9.17
N THR A 186 -2.74 18.82 -9.52
CA THR A 186 -3.77 18.17 -8.68
C THR A 186 -3.50 16.69 -8.41
N LEU A 187 -2.66 16.03 -9.22
CA LEU A 187 -2.23 14.65 -9.01
C LEU A 187 -1.40 14.45 -7.73
N TRP A 188 -0.90 15.53 -7.10
CA TRP A 188 -0.20 15.46 -5.81
C TRP A 188 -1.00 14.72 -4.74
N ARG A 189 -2.35 14.74 -4.83
CA ARG A 189 -3.24 14.05 -3.89
C ARG A 189 -2.99 12.54 -3.82
N PHE A 190 -2.56 11.92 -4.92
CA PHE A 190 -2.20 10.51 -4.92
C PHE A 190 -0.95 10.24 -4.07
N LEU A 191 -0.01 11.20 -3.98
CA LEU A 191 1.33 11.01 -3.39
C LEU A 191 1.39 11.14 -1.86
N GLY A 192 0.25 11.09 -1.17
CA GLY A 192 0.19 11.20 0.28
C GLY A 192 -1.12 10.67 0.85
N PRO A 193 -1.37 10.80 2.16
CA PRO A 193 -2.57 10.33 2.84
C PRO A 193 -3.79 11.25 2.62
N ASN A 194 -4.02 11.65 1.37
CA ASN A 194 -5.09 12.58 1.01
C ASN A 194 -6.32 11.83 0.52
N TRP A 195 -7.46 12.39 0.86
CA TRP A 195 -8.74 12.04 0.27
C TRP A 195 -8.75 12.41 -1.22
N LEU A 196 -9.22 11.46 -2.04
CA LEU A 196 -9.48 11.71 -3.45
C LEU A 196 -10.74 12.55 -3.61
N THR A 197 -10.72 13.47 -4.57
CA THR A 197 -11.90 14.28 -4.93
C THR A 197 -12.64 13.66 -6.11
N ASP A 198 -13.78 14.23 -6.49
CA ASP A 198 -14.52 13.88 -7.72
C ASP A 198 -13.58 13.87 -8.95
N SER A 199 -12.61 14.78 -9.01
CA SER A 199 -11.64 14.91 -10.10
C SER A 199 -10.74 13.67 -10.21
N GLN A 200 -10.05 13.31 -9.12
CA GLN A 200 -9.14 12.14 -9.13
C GLN A 200 -9.90 10.82 -9.33
N MET A 201 -11.13 10.73 -8.81
CA MET A 201 -11.98 9.58 -9.06
C MET A 201 -12.41 9.51 -10.54
N GLY A 202 -12.74 10.65 -11.14
CA GLY A 202 -12.98 10.76 -12.58
C GLY A 202 -11.79 10.30 -13.42
N ASP A 203 -10.57 10.73 -13.07
CA ASP A 203 -9.34 10.29 -13.75
C ASP A 203 -9.20 8.76 -13.74
N MET A 204 -9.43 8.11 -12.59
CA MET A 204 -9.33 6.65 -12.48
C MET A 204 -10.43 5.91 -13.27
N LEU A 205 -11.65 6.45 -13.28
CA LEU A 205 -12.76 5.90 -14.08
C LEU A 205 -12.53 6.05 -15.59
N GLU A 206 -11.86 7.12 -16.02
CA GLU A 206 -11.46 7.31 -17.41
C GLU A 206 -10.40 6.29 -17.85
N LEU A 207 -9.38 6.06 -17.02
CA LEU A 207 -8.40 5.01 -17.29
C LEU A 207 -9.06 3.62 -17.37
N LEU A 208 -10.04 3.34 -16.50
CA LEU A 208 -10.82 2.10 -16.58
C LEU A 208 -11.65 2.02 -17.87
N ARG A 209 -12.20 3.15 -18.34
CA ARG A 209 -12.89 3.21 -19.63
C ARG A 209 -11.95 2.85 -20.78
N HIS A 210 -10.71 3.33 -20.76
CA HIS A 210 -9.71 2.95 -21.76
C HIS A 210 -9.41 1.45 -21.71
N VAL A 211 -9.21 0.88 -20.53
CA VAL A 211 -9.00 -0.58 -20.37
C VAL A 211 -10.17 -1.36 -20.99
N ILE A 212 -11.40 -0.97 -20.68
CA ILE A 212 -12.60 -1.61 -21.24
C ILE A 212 -12.64 -1.48 -22.76
N ILE A 213 -12.42 -0.28 -23.31
CA ILE A 213 -12.42 -0.02 -24.77
C ILE A 213 -11.36 -0.88 -25.48
N THR A 214 -10.20 -1.09 -24.87
CA THR A 214 -9.15 -1.93 -25.45
C THR A 214 -9.41 -3.43 -25.33
N GLY A 215 -10.30 -3.87 -24.42
CA GLY A 215 -10.66 -5.27 -24.22
C GLY A 215 -11.86 -5.69 -25.06
N THR A 216 -11.64 -6.45 -26.14
CA THR A 216 -12.65 -6.76 -27.18
C THR A 216 -13.99 -7.32 -26.70
N ASP A 217 -14.00 -8.07 -25.59
CA ASP A 217 -15.22 -8.67 -25.04
C ASP A 217 -15.94 -7.77 -24.03
N LEU A 218 -15.21 -6.84 -23.40
CA LEU A 218 -15.74 -5.97 -22.34
C LEU A 218 -16.51 -4.77 -22.90
N VAL A 219 -16.08 -4.24 -24.06
CA VAL A 219 -16.69 -3.06 -24.71
C VAL A 219 -18.17 -3.22 -24.95
N LYS A 220 -18.61 -4.43 -25.30
CA LYS A 220 -19.97 -4.66 -25.77
C LYS A 220 -21.00 -4.34 -24.70
N ASN A 221 -20.68 -4.63 -23.44
CA ASN A 221 -21.67 -4.64 -22.37
C ASN A 221 -21.26 -3.82 -21.15
N THR A 222 -20.03 -3.34 -21.00
CA THR A 222 -19.59 -2.64 -19.78
C THR A 222 -19.26 -1.18 -20.07
N ARG A 223 -19.78 -0.26 -19.25
CA ARG A 223 -19.47 1.17 -19.36
C ARG A 223 -19.19 1.82 -17.99
N PRO A 224 -18.05 2.51 -17.84
CA PRO A 224 -17.81 3.36 -16.68
C PRO A 224 -18.57 4.67 -16.79
N SER A 225 -19.26 5.03 -15.71
CA SER A 225 -19.91 6.34 -15.55
C SER A 225 -19.20 7.17 -14.50
N GLY A 226 -19.12 8.48 -14.73
CA GLY A 226 -18.52 9.42 -13.79
C GLY A 226 -19.29 9.52 -12.46
N THR A 227 -18.67 10.17 -11.47
CA THR A 227 -19.19 10.23 -10.09
C THR A 227 -20.49 11.03 -9.93
N VAL A 228 -20.89 11.77 -10.97
CA VAL A 228 -22.09 12.63 -10.97
C VAL A 228 -23.38 11.83 -11.16
N LEU A 229 -23.34 10.65 -11.79
CA LEU A 229 -24.55 9.90 -12.14
C LEU A 229 -25.44 9.60 -10.92
N VAL A 230 -24.87 9.00 -9.88
CA VAL A 230 -25.64 8.59 -8.69
C VAL A 230 -26.16 9.80 -7.92
N ARG A 231 -25.42 10.92 -7.93
CA ARG A 231 -25.89 12.18 -7.36
C ARG A 231 -27.15 12.67 -8.09
N LYS A 232 -27.17 12.60 -9.43
CA LYS A 232 -28.33 12.98 -10.23
C LYS A 232 -29.52 12.02 -10.05
N ILE A 233 -29.27 10.73 -9.84
CA ILE A 233 -30.31 9.77 -9.47
C ILE A 233 -30.94 10.15 -8.12
N LEU A 234 -30.11 10.46 -7.11
CA LEU A 234 -30.59 10.92 -5.79
C LEU A 234 -31.38 12.23 -5.88
N ASP A 235 -30.90 13.20 -6.66
CA ASP A 235 -31.58 14.47 -6.88
C ASP A 235 -32.98 14.23 -7.49
N ALA A 236 -33.07 13.41 -8.54
CA ALA A 236 -34.32 13.05 -9.21
C ALA A 236 -35.29 12.26 -8.32
N TYR A 237 -34.76 11.39 -7.44
CA TYR A 237 -35.55 10.65 -6.46
C TYR A 237 -36.19 11.57 -5.42
N ARG A 238 -35.41 12.52 -4.89
CA ARG A 238 -35.86 13.45 -3.83
C ARG A 238 -36.84 14.49 -4.36
N VAL A 239 -36.57 15.01 -5.55
CA VAL A 239 -37.40 16.00 -6.22
C VAL A 239 -37.65 15.48 -7.63
N PRO A 240 -38.86 14.94 -7.91
CA PRO A 240 -39.23 14.47 -9.23
C PRO A 240 -39.20 15.61 -10.26
N ASP A 241 -38.02 15.87 -10.80
CA ASP A 241 -37.78 16.86 -11.84
C ASP A 241 -37.77 16.17 -13.20
N ARG A 242 -38.43 16.79 -14.17
CA ARG A 242 -38.53 16.27 -15.54
C ARG A 242 -37.23 16.42 -16.33
N ASP A 243 -36.29 17.24 -15.84
CA ASP A 243 -35.09 17.63 -16.56
C ASP A 243 -33.91 16.64 -16.44
N CYS A 244 -34.14 15.44 -15.89
CA CYS A 244 -33.14 14.36 -15.85
C CYS A 244 -33.19 13.43 -17.08
N ALA A 245 -33.38 13.97 -18.28
CA ALA A 245 -33.46 13.19 -19.53
C ALA A 245 -32.23 12.28 -19.73
N TRP A 246 -31.01 12.80 -19.53
CA TRP A 246 -29.80 11.98 -19.66
C TRP A 246 -29.85 10.75 -18.75
N VAL A 247 -30.28 10.92 -17.49
CA VAL A 247 -30.22 9.86 -16.47
C VAL A 247 -31.17 8.74 -16.85
N ARG A 248 -32.31 9.11 -17.46
CA ARG A 248 -33.27 8.16 -18.02
C ARG A 248 -32.69 7.45 -19.25
N ASP A 249 -32.08 8.18 -20.17
CA ASP A 249 -31.46 7.59 -21.37
C ASP A 249 -30.37 6.58 -20.99
N ILE A 250 -29.59 6.86 -19.94
CA ILE A 250 -28.62 5.92 -19.37
C ILE A 250 -29.35 4.66 -18.88
N GLY A 251 -30.42 4.78 -18.10
CA GLY A 251 -31.13 3.63 -17.57
C GLY A 251 -31.80 2.78 -18.66
N ASP A 252 -32.43 3.42 -19.65
CA ASP A 252 -33.05 2.76 -20.80
C ASP A 252 -32.00 1.99 -21.61
N ASP A 253 -30.87 2.62 -21.93
CA ASP A 253 -29.75 1.98 -22.63
C ASP A 253 -29.19 0.79 -21.85
N LEU A 254 -29.07 0.93 -20.52
CA LEU A 254 -28.54 -0.13 -19.65
C LEU A 254 -29.40 -1.38 -19.69
N VAL A 255 -30.71 -1.22 -19.52
CA VAL A 255 -31.65 -2.34 -19.46
C VAL A 255 -31.90 -2.92 -20.85
N HIS A 256 -32.06 -2.08 -21.87
CA HIS A 256 -32.30 -2.52 -23.25
C HIS A 256 -31.14 -3.36 -23.81
N ASN A 257 -29.90 -2.95 -23.54
CA ASN A 257 -28.72 -3.63 -24.06
C ASN A 257 -28.16 -4.71 -23.12
N HIS A 258 -28.89 -5.07 -22.05
CA HIS A 258 -28.41 -6.04 -21.05
C HIS A 258 -27.01 -5.70 -20.51
N GLY A 259 -26.77 -4.40 -20.32
CA GLY A 259 -25.45 -3.86 -20.03
C GLY A 259 -25.05 -3.93 -18.56
N VAL A 260 -23.86 -3.41 -18.30
CA VAL A 260 -23.23 -3.26 -17.01
C VAL A 260 -22.74 -1.81 -16.91
N LEU A 261 -23.21 -1.08 -15.90
CA LEU A 261 -22.71 0.25 -15.58
C LEU A 261 -21.93 0.20 -14.28
N ILE A 262 -20.69 0.68 -14.30
CA ILE A 262 -19.82 0.73 -13.13
C ILE A 262 -19.53 2.19 -12.76
N THR A 263 -19.52 2.52 -11.48
CA THR A 263 -19.25 3.88 -11.01
C THR A 263 -18.78 3.91 -9.56
N ALA A 264 -18.28 5.08 -9.15
CA ALA A 264 -17.89 5.39 -7.78
C ALA A 264 -18.83 6.46 -7.21
N VAL A 265 -19.22 6.30 -5.95
CA VAL A 265 -20.18 7.18 -5.28
C VAL A 265 -19.53 7.80 -4.05
N HIS A 266 -19.60 9.11 -3.96
CA HIS A 266 -19.21 9.84 -2.74
C HIS A 266 -20.41 9.90 -1.80
N LEU A 267 -20.29 9.37 -0.58
CA LEU A 267 -21.40 9.27 0.38
C LEU A 267 -21.73 10.57 1.13
N GLY A 268 -20.89 11.60 1.04
CA GLY A 268 -21.11 12.89 1.73
C GLY A 268 -22.54 13.45 1.60
N PRO A 269 -23.17 13.48 0.41
CA PRO A 269 -24.56 13.94 0.24
C PRO A 269 -25.65 13.06 0.87
N VAL A 270 -25.31 11.86 1.35
CA VAL A 270 -26.25 10.88 1.92
C VAL A 270 -25.99 10.68 3.42
N THR A 271 -24.73 10.51 3.81
CA THR A 271 -24.35 10.18 5.20
C THR A 271 -23.60 11.31 5.90
N ASN A 272 -23.26 12.40 5.20
CA ASN A 272 -22.36 13.46 5.67
C ASN A 272 -20.94 12.96 6.01
N GLU A 273 -20.58 11.78 5.53
CA GLU A 273 -19.22 11.25 5.65
C GLU A 273 -18.49 11.46 4.32
N PRO A 274 -17.29 12.06 4.31
CA PRO A 274 -16.44 11.96 3.15
C PRO A 274 -16.12 10.46 3.05
N HIS A 275 -16.63 9.73 2.06
CA HIS A 275 -16.35 8.31 1.88
C HIS A 275 -16.70 7.90 0.46
N TRP A 276 -15.86 7.08 -0.14
CA TRP A 276 -16.07 6.56 -1.49
C TRP A 276 -16.50 5.11 -1.41
N VAL A 277 -17.53 4.76 -2.20
CA VAL A 277 -18.00 3.38 -2.36
C VAL A 277 -18.15 3.04 -3.84
N ALA A 278 -18.08 1.75 -4.15
CA ALA A 278 -18.21 1.21 -5.49
C ALA A 278 -19.65 0.75 -5.73
N VAL A 279 -20.23 1.12 -6.88
CA VAL A 279 -21.55 0.69 -7.30
C VAL A 279 -21.49 0.13 -8.71
N VAL A 280 -22.08 -1.04 -8.90
CA VAL A 280 -22.27 -1.67 -10.21
C VAL A 280 -23.74 -1.99 -10.42
N PHE A 281 -24.27 -1.57 -11.57
CA PHE A 281 -25.58 -1.97 -12.06
C PHE A 281 -25.36 -3.04 -13.13
N ASP A 282 -25.77 -4.27 -12.85
CA ASP A 282 -25.58 -5.44 -13.70
C ASP A 282 -26.94 -5.89 -14.23
N CYS A 283 -27.20 -5.62 -15.52
CA CYS A 283 -28.47 -5.90 -16.20
C CYS A 283 -28.37 -7.05 -17.22
N ARG A 284 -27.30 -7.85 -17.16
CA ARG A 284 -27.08 -8.97 -18.09
C ARG A 284 -28.16 -10.05 -17.99
N ASP A 285 -28.54 -10.40 -16.77
CA ASP A 285 -29.59 -11.39 -16.48
C ASP A 285 -30.79 -10.70 -15.82
N LYS A 286 -30.77 -10.63 -14.48
CA LYS A 286 -31.73 -9.87 -13.68
C LYS A 286 -31.06 -8.58 -13.21
N PRO A 287 -31.74 -7.42 -13.27
CA PRO A 287 -31.19 -6.17 -12.76
C PRO A 287 -30.65 -6.38 -11.34
N THR A 288 -29.37 -6.12 -11.14
CA THR A 288 -28.70 -6.33 -9.85
C THR A 288 -27.87 -5.11 -9.50
N ILE A 289 -28.07 -4.57 -8.30
CA ILE A 289 -27.23 -3.53 -7.71
C ILE A 289 -26.17 -4.22 -6.86
N ARG A 290 -24.90 -4.09 -7.26
CA ARG A 290 -23.76 -4.56 -6.47
C ARG A 290 -23.11 -3.40 -5.75
N PHE A 291 -22.89 -3.55 -4.45
CA PHE A 291 -22.34 -2.49 -3.59
C PHE A 291 -21.07 -2.94 -2.87
N GLY A 292 -20.01 -2.13 -2.96
CA GLY A 292 -18.72 -2.38 -2.33
C GLY A 292 -18.30 -1.22 -1.45
N ASP A 293 -18.13 -1.49 -0.16
CA ASP A 293 -17.59 -0.55 0.83
C ASP A 293 -16.36 -1.15 1.51
N SER A 294 -15.23 -0.46 1.43
CA SER A 294 -13.96 -0.89 2.02
C SER A 294 -13.98 -0.87 3.56
N LEU A 295 -14.88 -0.13 4.20
CA LEU A 295 -15.12 -0.17 5.65
C LEU A 295 -16.13 -1.26 6.05
N GLY A 296 -16.72 -1.96 5.07
CA GLY A 296 -17.65 -3.06 5.30
C GLY A 296 -19.04 -2.62 5.78
N ALA A 297 -19.38 -1.33 5.71
CA ALA A 297 -20.70 -0.84 6.06
C ALA A 297 -21.75 -1.30 5.03
N PRO A 298 -23.02 -1.48 5.44
CA PRO A 298 -24.10 -1.72 4.50
C PRO A 298 -24.39 -0.48 3.65
N ILE A 299 -25.00 -0.68 2.48
CA ILE A 299 -25.48 0.45 1.66
C ILE A 299 -26.46 1.32 2.46
N PRO A 300 -26.31 2.66 2.47
CA PRO A 300 -27.27 3.55 3.11
C PRO A 300 -28.67 3.33 2.54
N VAL A 301 -29.68 3.26 3.42
CA VAL A 301 -31.07 2.94 3.03
C VAL A 301 -31.59 3.89 1.95
N GLU A 302 -31.37 5.20 2.11
CA GLU A 302 -31.78 6.21 1.12
C GLU A 302 -31.13 5.95 -0.25
N LEU A 303 -29.84 5.64 -0.26
CA LEU A 303 -29.13 5.34 -1.49
C LEU A 303 -29.70 4.09 -2.16
N LEU A 304 -29.90 3.00 -1.42
CA LEU A 304 -30.50 1.78 -1.95
C LEU A 304 -31.90 2.04 -2.51
N THR A 305 -32.76 2.76 -1.79
CA THR A 305 -34.11 3.08 -2.25
C THR A 305 -34.10 3.90 -3.54
N ALA A 306 -33.23 4.92 -3.64
CA ALA A 306 -33.12 5.73 -4.84
C ALA A 306 -32.59 4.93 -6.04
N LEU A 307 -31.59 4.07 -5.84
CA LEU A 307 -31.04 3.22 -6.91
C LEU A 307 -32.06 2.17 -7.38
N THR A 308 -32.79 1.54 -6.46
CA THR A 308 -33.86 0.60 -6.79
C THR A 308 -35.01 1.28 -7.52
N TRP A 309 -35.43 2.47 -7.05
CA TRP A 309 -36.42 3.29 -7.74
C TRP A 309 -35.99 3.58 -9.18
N TRP A 310 -34.78 4.10 -9.37
CA TRP A 310 -34.28 4.42 -10.70
C TRP A 310 -34.28 3.21 -11.64
N LEU A 311 -33.78 2.04 -11.20
CA LEU A 311 -33.84 0.83 -12.03
C LEU A 311 -35.27 0.37 -12.33
N SER A 312 -36.22 0.56 -11.41
CA SER A 312 -37.63 0.18 -11.61
C SER A 312 -38.35 1.03 -12.67
N GLU A 313 -37.85 2.25 -12.95
CA GLU A 313 -38.36 3.08 -14.04
C GLU A 313 -37.98 2.50 -15.43
N HIS A 314 -36.96 1.65 -15.49
CA HIS A 314 -36.41 1.11 -16.74
C HIS A 314 -36.65 -0.39 -16.93
N SER A 315 -36.93 -1.13 -15.85
CA SER A 315 -37.16 -2.57 -15.88
C SER A 315 -38.40 -2.94 -15.06
N PRO A 316 -39.30 -3.81 -15.59
CA PRO A 316 -40.40 -4.35 -14.81
C PRO A 316 -39.95 -5.37 -13.75
N ASN A 317 -38.69 -5.81 -13.81
CA ASN A 317 -38.13 -6.77 -12.87
C ASN A 317 -37.61 -6.05 -11.63
N GLU A 318 -37.92 -6.59 -10.45
CA GLU A 318 -37.35 -6.10 -9.20
C GLU A 318 -35.83 -6.28 -9.20
N ALA A 319 -35.11 -5.20 -8.86
CA ALA A 319 -33.65 -5.23 -8.80
C ALA A 319 -33.18 -6.04 -7.59
N ALA A 320 -32.34 -7.04 -7.83
CA ALA A 320 -31.66 -7.78 -6.77
C ALA A 320 -30.54 -6.94 -6.16
N TYR A 321 -30.19 -7.24 -4.90
CA TYR A 321 -29.04 -6.67 -4.23
C TYR A 321 -27.94 -7.72 -4.04
N ALA A 322 -26.70 -7.34 -4.29
CA ALA A 322 -25.53 -8.19 -4.06
C ALA A 322 -24.35 -7.40 -3.49
N LYS A 323 -23.47 -8.09 -2.77
CA LYS A 323 -22.19 -7.50 -2.34
C LYS A 323 -21.20 -7.49 -3.50
N LEU A 324 -20.52 -6.36 -3.70
CA LEU A 324 -19.35 -6.27 -4.57
C LEU A 324 -18.09 -6.60 -3.74
N PRO A 325 -17.25 -7.56 -4.18
CA PRO A 325 -15.95 -7.80 -3.56
C PRO A 325 -15.09 -6.52 -3.57
N ILE A 326 -14.57 -6.15 -2.40
CA ILE A 326 -13.67 -5.02 -2.20
C ILE A 326 -12.74 -5.34 -1.04
N ALA A 327 -11.48 -4.89 -1.13
CA ALA A 327 -10.53 -5.07 -0.05
C ALA A 327 -10.91 -4.21 1.17
N PRO A 328 -10.72 -4.73 2.40
CA PRO A 328 -10.98 -3.94 3.61
C PRO A 328 -9.99 -2.78 3.71
N GLN A 329 -10.43 -1.68 4.30
CA GLN A 329 -9.60 -0.51 4.61
C GLN A 329 -9.22 -0.51 6.08
N ASP A 330 -7.96 -0.20 6.38
CA ASP A 330 -7.45 -0.03 7.75
C ASP A 330 -6.94 1.40 8.04
N ASP A 331 -7.08 2.32 7.09
CA ASP A 331 -6.76 3.74 7.22
C ASP A 331 -8.00 4.65 7.08
N GLY A 332 -7.82 5.97 7.10
CA GLY A 332 -8.90 6.94 7.01
C GLY A 332 -8.99 7.67 5.67
N HIS A 333 -8.35 7.22 4.59
CA HIS A 333 -8.26 8.03 3.35
C HIS A 333 -8.09 7.23 2.05
N SER A 334 -7.96 5.91 2.10
CA SER A 334 -7.71 5.08 0.91
C SER A 334 -8.98 4.53 0.24
N CYS A 335 -10.17 4.88 0.74
CA CYS A 335 -11.45 4.41 0.19
C CYS A 335 -11.58 4.61 -1.32
N GLY A 336 -11.17 5.78 -1.84
CA GLY A 336 -11.26 6.05 -3.27
C GLY A 336 -10.40 5.11 -4.14
N LEU A 337 -9.22 4.73 -3.66
CA LEU A 337 -8.32 3.81 -4.39
C LEU A 337 -8.83 2.39 -4.35
N LEU A 338 -9.36 1.96 -3.19
CA LEU A 338 -9.93 0.63 -3.02
C LEU A 338 -11.21 0.46 -3.84
N VAL A 339 -12.01 1.53 -3.98
CA VAL A 339 -13.14 1.59 -4.91
C VAL A 339 -12.67 1.40 -6.34
N ALA A 340 -11.66 2.15 -6.80
CA ALA A 340 -11.13 2.00 -8.16
C ALA A 340 -10.59 0.59 -8.41
N ASN A 341 -9.81 0.02 -7.48
CA ASN A 341 -9.31 -1.35 -7.57
C ASN A 341 -10.45 -2.39 -7.61
N ALA A 342 -11.50 -2.24 -6.80
CA ALA A 342 -12.67 -3.12 -6.83
C ALA A 342 -13.42 -3.06 -8.17
N LEU A 343 -13.54 -1.88 -8.77
CA LEU A 343 -14.16 -1.73 -10.09
C LEU A 343 -13.30 -2.35 -11.20
N VAL A 344 -11.98 -2.22 -11.13
CA VAL A 344 -11.06 -2.90 -12.07
C VAL A 344 -11.17 -4.41 -11.90
N HIS A 345 -11.14 -4.93 -10.67
CA HIS A 345 -11.30 -6.36 -10.37
C HIS A 345 -12.64 -6.92 -10.85
N PHE A 346 -13.72 -6.14 -10.79
CA PHE A 346 -15.02 -6.55 -11.30
C PHE A 346 -15.01 -6.73 -12.83
N VAL A 347 -14.22 -5.91 -13.53
CA VAL A 347 -14.08 -5.95 -15.00
C VAL A 347 -13.10 -7.05 -15.43
N ASP A 348 -12.03 -7.26 -14.68
CA ASP A 348 -10.99 -8.25 -14.92
C ASP A 348 -10.64 -8.96 -13.62
N ASP A 349 -11.13 -10.18 -13.46
CA ASP A 349 -10.97 -10.99 -12.25
C ASP A 349 -9.54 -11.50 -12.04
N SER A 350 -8.66 -11.36 -13.05
CA SER A 350 -7.23 -11.63 -12.92
C SER A 350 -6.50 -10.56 -12.10
N ILE A 351 -7.06 -9.35 -11.98
CA ILE A 351 -6.53 -8.29 -11.15
C ILE A 351 -6.89 -8.56 -9.69
N THR A 352 -5.91 -8.61 -8.79
CA THR A 352 -6.17 -8.89 -7.38
C THR A 352 -6.80 -7.71 -6.65
N LEU A 353 -7.70 -8.02 -5.70
CA LEU A 353 -8.13 -7.06 -4.69
C LEU A 353 -6.96 -6.81 -3.73
N ASP A 354 -6.36 -5.64 -3.85
CA ASP A 354 -5.14 -5.32 -3.11
C ASP A 354 -5.42 -5.11 -1.63
N ALA A 355 -4.65 -5.80 -0.79
CA ALA A 355 -4.74 -5.64 0.66
C ALA A 355 -4.46 -4.19 1.07
N PRO A 356 -5.07 -3.68 2.17
CA PRO A 356 -4.89 -2.29 2.60
C PRO A 356 -3.43 -1.85 2.79
N MET A 357 -2.54 -2.78 3.18
CA MET A 357 -1.09 -2.53 3.25
C MET A 357 -0.44 -2.10 1.92
N LEU A 358 -1.13 -2.34 0.80
CA LEU A 358 -0.73 -1.96 -0.56
C LEU A 358 -1.36 -0.65 -1.03
N ALA A 359 -2.12 0.07 -0.19
CA ALA A 359 -2.71 1.37 -0.55
C ALA A 359 -1.65 2.38 -1.04
N VAL A 360 -0.43 2.34 -0.49
CA VAL A 360 0.70 3.15 -0.98
C VAL A 360 1.11 2.77 -2.41
N ASN A 361 1.04 1.49 -2.77
CA ASN A 361 1.34 1.05 -4.13
C ASN A 361 0.23 1.51 -5.08
N LEU A 362 -1.05 1.32 -4.72
CA LEU A 362 -2.19 1.82 -5.49
C LEU A 362 -2.10 3.33 -5.74
N ARG A 363 -1.65 4.09 -4.74
CA ARG A 363 -1.39 5.53 -4.87
C ARG A 363 -0.36 5.86 -5.94
N LEU A 364 0.82 5.24 -5.84
CA LEU A 364 1.91 5.47 -6.81
C LEU A 364 1.53 4.98 -8.20
N GLU A 365 0.89 3.82 -8.30
CA GLU A 365 0.42 3.27 -9.56
C GLU A 365 -0.64 4.16 -10.21
N SER A 366 -1.63 4.62 -9.46
CA SER A 366 -2.67 5.54 -9.96
C SER A 366 -2.05 6.84 -10.44
N PHE A 367 -1.14 7.43 -9.66
CA PHE A 367 -0.37 8.60 -10.09
C PHE A 367 0.36 8.34 -11.40
N ASN A 368 1.14 7.26 -11.45
CA ASN A 368 1.99 6.92 -12.59
C ASN A 368 1.17 6.72 -13.86
N ARG A 369 0.06 5.97 -13.78
CA ARG A 369 -0.82 5.70 -14.92
C ARG A 369 -1.45 6.99 -15.46
N ILE A 370 -1.99 7.83 -14.58
CA ILE A 370 -2.65 9.10 -14.98
C ILE A 370 -1.62 10.08 -15.56
N ALA A 371 -0.43 10.18 -14.94
CA ALA A 371 0.64 11.05 -15.40
C ALA A 371 1.19 10.62 -16.77
N THR A 372 1.48 9.32 -16.95
CA THR A 372 1.94 8.77 -18.23
C THR A 372 0.91 8.99 -19.33
N TRP A 373 -0.37 8.70 -19.05
CA TRP A 373 -1.47 8.96 -19.99
C TRP A 373 -1.50 10.42 -20.45
N GLY A 374 -1.44 11.35 -19.51
CA GLY A 374 -1.44 12.77 -19.82
C GLY A 374 -0.23 13.22 -20.66
N LEU A 375 0.94 12.61 -20.48
CA LEU A 375 2.14 12.92 -21.28
C LEU A 375 2.05 12.36 -22.71
N GLU A 376 1.51 11.15 -22.87
CA GLU A 376 1.33 10.53 -24.19
C GLU A 376 0.39 11.36 -25.07
N GLU A 377 -0.71 11.86 -24.49
CA GLU A 377 -1.69 12.71 -25.17
C GLU A 377 -1.12 14.09 -25.54
N VAL A 378 -0.33 14.73 -24.66
CA VAL A 378 0.34 16.00 -24.96
C VAL A 378 1.34 15.87 -26.10
N CYS A 379 2.11 14.77 -26.11
CA CYS A 379 3.05 14.47 -27.19
C CYS A 379 2.33 14.31 -28.54
N PHE A 380 1.19 13.61 -28.53
CA PHE A 380 0.40 13.38 -29.74
C PHE A 380 -0.16 14.67 -30.33
N ILE A 381 -0.73 15.55 -29.50
CA ILE A 381 -1.27 16.85 -29.95
C ILE A 381 -0.16 17.75 -30.50
N SER A 382 0.99 17.81 -29.82
CA SER A 382 2.12 18.62 -30.26
C SER A 382 2.63 18.16 -31.63
N PHE A 383 2.68 16.85 -31.88
CA PHE A 383 3.11 16.30 -33.15
C PHE A 383 2.14 16.59 -34.30
N LEU A 384 0.82 16.57 -34.04
CA LEU A 384 -0.18 16.93 -35.03
C LEU A 384 -0.16 18.43 -35.38
N THR A 385 0.04 19.28 -34.37
CA THR A 385 0.04 20.74 -34.57
C THR A 385 1.24 21.19 -35.42
N PHE A 386 2.39 20.51 -35.30
CA PHE A 386 3.58 20.79 -36.11
C PHE A 386 3.52 20.29 -37.57
N ARG A 387 2.55 19.42 -37.94
CA ARG A 387 2.39 18.93 -39.33
C ARG A 387 1.44 19.78 -40.18
N VAL A 388 0.76 20.75 -39.58
CA VAL A 388 -0.27 21.57 -40.25
C VAL A 388 0.22 23.02 -40.50
N CYS A 389 1.48 23.31 -40.16
CA CYS A 389 2.20 24.53 -40.55
C CYS A 389 3.33 24.16 -41.52
#